data_AF-A0A1G8JFX2-F1
#
_entry.id   AF-A0A1G8JFX2-F1
#
_cell.length_a   1.000
_cell.length_b   1.000
_cell.length_c   1.000
_cell.angle_alpha   90.00
_cell.angle_beta   90.00
_cell.angle_gamma   90.00
#
_symmetry.space_group_name_H-M   'P 1'
#
loop_
_entity.id
_entity.type
_entity.pdbx_description
1 polymer ?
#
loop_
_entity_poly.entity_id
_entity_poly.type
_entity_poly.pdbx_seq_one_letter_code
_entity_poly.pdbx_strand_id
1 'polypeptide(L)'
;MFVTKDQKFSTGALIMLTASTLLGVGILTGPRSITTAVDGFGGWFTVLLTGLLFIFLAYAAAYLINMFPGKNIILFGSIILPKPINYTICFLYLLYFGISAALYSRNVGDVMKLYVLDTTPTTVIIGSFLLVTTYTAAQGINVLVRINIFLFPIIFGMLGIILFLNIGGEFDLNEARPFFVGDFFTVSTQCLLGFTRN
;
A
#
# COMPACT_ATOMS: atom_id res chain seq x y z
N MET A 1 -16.04 -22.30 -12.08
CA MET A 1 -16.24 -21.70 -13.42
C MET A 1 -14.88 -21.34 -13.97
N PHE A 2 -14.56 -21.85 -15.16
CA PHE A 2 -13.20 -22.01 -15.67
C PHE A 2 -12.47 -20.69 -15.91
N VAL A 3 -11.19 -20.69 -15.50
CA VAL A 3 -10.17 -19.69 -15.83
C VAL A 3 -10.04 -19.64 -17.36
N THR A 4 -10.67 -18.66 -17.99
CA THR A 4 -10.47 -18.34 -19.41
C THR A 4 -9.14 -17.62 -19.59
N LYS A 5 -8.17 -18.40 -20.09
CA LYS A 5 -7.31 -18.13 -21.25
C LYS A 5 -7.36 -16.68 -21.78
N ASP A 6 -6.21 -16.00 -21.71
CA ASP A 6 -5.80 -14.83 -22.51
C ASP A 6 -6.76 -13.62 -22.53
N GLN A 7 -6.95 -12.97 -21.39
CA GLN A 7 -7.43 -11.58 -21.37
C GLN A 7 -6.22 -10.65 -21.26
N LYS A 8 -5.89 -9.98 -22.37
CA LYS A 8 -4.93 -8.86 -22.36
C LYS A 8 -5.53 -7.76 -21.48
N PHE A 9 -5.06 -7.64 -20.25
CA PHE A 9 -5.41 -6.51 -19.41
C PHE A 9 -4.93 -5.23 -20.07
N SER A 10 -5.79 -4.22 -20.13
CA SER A 10 -5.37 -2.87 -20.52
C SER A 10 -4.23 -2.43 -19.62
N THR A 11 -3.16 -1.89 -20.20
CA THR A 11 -2.01 -1.37 -19.44
C THR A 11 -2.46 -0.37 -18.37
N GLY A 12 -3.47 0.44 -18.67
CA GLY A 12 -4.07 1.37 -17.71
C GLY A 12 -4.71 0.67 -16.50
N ALA A 13 -5.38 -0.47 -16.70
CA ALA A 13 -5.98 -1.25 -15.62
C ALA A 13 -4.93 -1.87 -14.69
N LEU A 14 -3.80 -2.33 -15.25
CA LEU A 14 -2.67 -2.83 -14.45
C LEU A 14 -1.98 -1.71 -13.68
N ILE A 15 -1.83 -0.53 -14.28
CA ILE A 15 -1.30 0.65 -13.59
C ILE A 15 -2.21 1.04 -12.42
N MET A 16 -3.54 1.11 -12.64
CA MET A 16 -4.51 1.43 -11.59
C MET A 16 -4.48 0.39 -10.47
N LEU A 17 -4.44 -0.90 -10.80
CA LEU A 17 -4.32 -1.97 -9.81
C LEU A 17 -3.06 -1.80 -8.97
N THR A 18 -1.90 -1.64 -9.62
CA THR A 18 -0.61 -1.49 -8.93
C THR A 18 -0.58 -0.24 -8.06
N ALA A 19 -1.08 0.89 -8.57
CA ALA A 19 -1.20 2.13 -7.82
C ALA A 19 -2.09 1.95 -6.58
N SER A 20 -3.25 1.31 -6.71
CA SER A 20 -4.15 1.10 -5.58
C SER A 20 -3.55 0.20 -4.49
N THR A 21 -2.77 -0.82 -4.87
CA THR A 21 -2.08 -1.69 -3.91
C THR A 21 -0.98 -0.95 -3.16
N LEU A 22 -0.36 0.05 -3.78
CA LEU A 22 0.64 0.92 -3.14
C LEU A 22 -0.02 1.93 -2.19
N LEU A 23 -1.16 2.50 -2.59
CA LEU A 23 -1.83 3.53 -1.80
C LEU A 23 -2.44 2.99 -0.50
N GLY A 24 -3.13 1.85 -0.58
CA GLY A 24 -3.65 1.09 0.56
C GLY A 24 -4.11 1.92 1.77
N VAL A 25 -3.77 1.46 2.98
CA VAL A 25 -3.94 2.25 4.23
C VAL A 25 -2.85 3.32 4.36
N GLY A 26 -1.75 3.17 3.62
CA GLY A 26 -0.56 4.04 3.70
C GLY A 26 -0.84 5.50 3.36
N ILE A 27 -1.83 5.79 2.51
CA ILE A 27 -2.19 7.18 2.18
C ILE A 27 -2.80 7.94 3.36
N LEU A 28 -3.43 7.24 4.32
CA LEU A 28 -4.05 7.86 5.50
C LEU A 28 -3.05 8.03 6.65
N THR A 29 -2.22 7.00 6.88
CA THR A 29 -1.25 7.01 7.99
C THR A 29 0.06 7.69 7.63
N GLY A 30 0.41 7.72 6.34
CA GLY A 30 1.66 8.28 5.82
C GLY A 30 1.85 9.75 6.19
N PRO A 31 0.95 10.66 5.79
CA PRO A 31 1.09 12.09 6.10
C PRO A 31 1.24 12.34 7.59
N ARG A 32 0.41 11.69 8.41
CA ARG A 32 0.46 11.80 9.87
C ARG A 32 1.83 11.39 10.44
N SER A 33 2.39 10.27 9.97
CA SER A 33 3.68 9.79 10.45
C SER A 33 4.83 10.75 10.11
N ILE A 34 4.75 11.40 8.95
CA ILE A 34 5.75 12.34 8.47
C ILE A 34 5.64 13.66 9.24
N THR A 35 4.44 14.20 9.44
CA THR A 35 4.24 15.45 10.19
C THR A 35 4.58 15.32 11.67
N THR A 36 4.53 14.11 12.24
CA THR A 36 4.99 13.87 13.62
C THR A 36 6.50 13.66 13.74
N ALA A 37 7.17 13.30 12.64
CA ALA A 37 8.62 13.05 12.62
C ALA A 37 9.42 14.26 12.10
N VAL A 38 8.77 15.15 11.36
CA VAL A 38 9.34 16.40 10.84
C VAL A 38 8.57 17.54 11.48
N ASP A 39 9.25 18.32 12.33
CA ASP A 39 8.71 19.56 12.90
C ASP A 39 8.57 20.62 11.80
N GLY A 40 7.50 20.54 11.01
CA GLY A 40 7.15 21.55 10.01
C GLY A 40 6.73 21.01 8.64
N PHE A 41 6.55 21.94 7.71
CA PHE A 41 6.02 21.67 6.36
C PHE A 41 7.03 20.98 5.43
N GLY A 42 8.29 20.78 5.85
CA GLY A 42 9.39 20.22 5.04
C GLY A 42 9.32 18.73 4.70
N GLY A 43 8.29 18.00 5.17
CA GLY A 43 8.12 16.56 4.92
C GLY A 43 7.89 16.16 3.46
N TRP A 44 7.55 17.11 2.57
CA TRP A 44 7.34 16.82 1.16
C TRP A 44 8.64 16.41 0.43
N PHE A 45 9.78 16.98 0.82
CA PHE A 45 11.07 16.67 0.20
C PHE A 45 11.53 15.24 0.50
N THR A 46 11.32 14.77 1.73
CA THR A 46 11.64 13.39 2.11
C THR A 46 10.76 12.40 1.36
N VAL A 47 9.47 12.70 1.19
CA VAL A 47 8.55 11.89 0.37
C VAL A 47 9.02 11.80 -1.08
N LEU A 48 9.44 12.91 -1.69
CA LEU A 48 9.95 12.92 -3.06
C LEU A 48 11.24 12.09 -3.19
N LEU A 49 12.17 12.24 -2.24
CA LEU A 49 13.44 11.52 -2.27
C LEU A 49 13.22 10.00 -2.12
N THR A 50 12.39 9.60 -1.17
CA THR A 50 12.02 8.20 -0.98
C THR A 50 11.27 7.65 -2.20
N GLY A 51 10.37 8.42 -2.79
CA GLY A 51 9.67 8.07 -4.02
C GLY A 51 10.62 7.80 -5.19
N LEU A 52 11.64 8.65 -5.37
CA LEU A 52 12.66 8.47 -6.41
C LEU A 52 13.46 7.16 -6.21
N LEU A 53 13.83 6.85 -4.97
CA LEU A 53 14.51 5.61 -4.62
C LEU A 53 13.63 4.38 -4.96
N PHE A 54 12.34 4.42 -4.63
CA PHE A 54 11.41 3.35 -4.95
C PHE A 54 11.19 3.19 -6.47
N ILE A 55 11.18 4.28 -7.25
CA ILE A 55 11.11 4.20 -8.71
C ILE A 55 12.33 3.45 -9.27
N PHE A 56 13.53 3.75 -8.77
CA PHE A 56 14.74 3.04 -9.20
C PHE A 56 14.68 1.55 -8.86
N LEU A 57 14.23 1.21 -7.64
CA LEU A 57 14.08 -0.17 -7.21
C LEU A 57 13.01 -0.92 -8.02
N ALA A 58 11.88 -0.26 -8.33
CA ALA A 58 10.83 -0.80 -9.17
C ALA A 58 11.31 -1.05 -10.60
N TYR A 59 12.13 -0.15 -11.17
CA TYR A 59 12.73 -0.34 -12.48
C TYR A 59 13.69 -1.54 -12.50
N ALA A 60 14.53 -1.68 -11.47
CA ALA A 60 15.41 -2.84 -11.33
C ALA A 60 14.62 -4.15 -11.21
N ALA A 61 13.54 -4.16 -10.42
CA ALA A 61 12.65 -5.31 -10.30
C ALA A 61 11.96 -5.65 -11.62
N ALA A 62 11.45 -4.64 -12.35
CA ALA A 62 10.81 -4.81 -13.64
C ALA A 62 11.78 -5.35 -14.70
N TYR A 63 13.02 -4.87 -14.71
CA TYR A 63 14.08 -5.38 -15.58
C TYR A 63 14.34 -6.88 -15.32
N LEU A 64 14.43 -7.26 -14.04
CA LEU A 64 14.66 -8.63 -13.63
C LEU A 64 13.50 -9.57 -14.02
N ILE A 65 12.26 -9.11 -13.90
CA ILE A 65 11.06 -9.87 -14.32
C ILE A 65 11.04 -10.05 -15.84
N ASN A 66 11.39 -9.02 -16.61
CA ASN A 66 11.45 -9.12 -18.08
C ASN A 66 12.54 -10.08 -18.57
N MET A 67 13.61 -10.25 -17.81
CA MET A 67 14.68 -11.22 -18.12
C MET A 67 14.23 -12.68 -17.95
N PHE A 68 13.18 -12.94 -17.15
CA PHE A 68 12.64 -14.28 -16.89
C PHE A 68 11.11 -14.33 -17.08
N PRO A 69 10.63 -14.18 -18.33
CA PRO A 69 9.21 -14.10 -18.62
C PRO A 69 8.48 -15.39 -18.23
N GLY A 70 7.34 -15.26 -17.57
CA GLY A 70 6.44 -16.38 -17.26
C GLY A 70 6.75 -17.15 -15.97
N LYS A 71 7.72 -16.70 -15.16
CA LYS A 71 8.05 -17.33 -13.88
C LYS A 71 7.63 -16.42 -12.72
N ASN A 72 6.90 -17.00 -11.77
CA ASN A 72 6.54 -16.30 -10.53
C ASN A 72 7.80 -16.02 -9.70
N ILE A 73 7.77 -15.03 -8.81
CA ILE A 73 8.93 -14.59 -8.00
C ILE A 73 9.56 -15.79 -7.26
N ILE A 74 8.70 -16.68 -6.77
CA ILE A 74 9.03 -17.95 -6.09
C ILE A 74 9.75 -18.95 -7.03
N LEU A 75 9.33 -19.00 -8.29
CA LEU A 75 9.84 -19.92 -9.31
C LEU A 75 11.13 -19.43 -9.95
N PHE A 76 11.27 -18.10 -10.02
CA PHE A 76 12.46 -17.42 -10.47
C PHE A 76 13.60 -17.53 -9.44
N GLY A 77 13.29 -17.36 -8.15
CA GLY A 77 14.25 -17.55 -7.06
C GLY A 77 14.90 -18.94 -7.06
N SER A 78 14.16 -19.99 -7.42
CA SER A 78 14.69 -21.35 -7.50
C SER A 78 15.71 -21.57 -8.63
N ILE A 79 15.80 -20.67 -9.62
CA ILE A 79 16.70 -20.79 -10.77
C ILE A 79 18.01 -20.07 -10.50
N ILE A 80 17.95 -18.94 -9.79
CA ILE A 80 19.10 -18.12 -9.46
C ILE A 80 19.77 -18.55 -8.16
N LEU A 81 18.97 -18.93 -7.16
CA LEU A 81 19.47 -19.22 -5.81
C LEU A 81 19.57 -20.73 -5.55
N PRO A 82 20.54 -21.16 -4.70
CA PRO A 82 20.59 -22.53 -4.23
C PRO A 82 19.33 -22.86 -3.42
N LYS A 83 18.85 -24.11 -3.57
CA LYS A 83 17.61 -24.64 -2.98
C LYS A 83 17.34 -24.19 -1.53
N PRO A 84 18.27 -24.29 -0.55
CA PRO A 84 17.96 -23.91 0.84
C PRO A 84 17.63 -22.42 1.00
N ILE A 85 18.30 -21.54 0.25
CA ILE A 85 18.05 -20.09 0.34
C ILE A 85 16.69 -19.75 -0.27
N ASN A 86 16.33 -20.40 -1.39
CA ASN A 86 15.03 -20.19 -2.01
C ASN A 86 13.87 -20.59 -1.08
N TYR A 87 13.99 -21.72 -0.36
CA TYR A 87 12.96 -22.12 0.61
C TYR A 87 12.79 -21.10 1.73
N THR A 88 13.89 -20.58 2.29
CA THR A 88 13.82 -19.54 3.33
C THR A 88 13.14 -18.27 2.82
N ILE A 89 13.46 -17.82 1.61
CA ILE A 89 12.83 -16.64 1.00
C ILE A 89 11.33 -16.89 0.78
N CYS A 90 10.95 -18.06 0.27
CA CYS A 90 9.54 -18.41 0.07
C CYS A 90 8.75 -18.45 1.39
N PHE A 91 9.36 -18.99 2.45
CA PHE A 91 8.77 -19.01 3.77
C PHE A 91 8.58 -17.60 4.33
N LEU A 92 9.60 -16.74 4.21
CA LEU A 92 9.53 -15.34 4.65
C LEU A 92 8.48 -14.55 3.85
N TYR A 93 8.37 -14.82 2.55
CA TYR A 93 7.35 -14.23 1.69
C TYR A 93 5.95 -14.64 2.15
N LEU A 94 5.71 -15.93 2.40
CA LEU A 94 4.42 -16.40 2.92
C LEU A 94 4.07 -15.72 4.25
N LEU A 95 5.04 -15.62 5.16
CA LEU A 95 4.89 -14.98 6.46
C LEU A 95 4.53 -13.49 6.31
N TYR A 96 5.23 -12.78 5.42
CA TYR A 96 4.96 -11.38 5.11
C TYR A 96 3.52 -11.16 4.62
N PHE A 97 3.03 -11.97 3.67
CA PHE A 97 1.65 -11.86 3.19
C PHE A 97 0.63 -12.22 4.27
N GLY A 98 0.93 -13.22 5.11
CA GLY A 98 0.08 -13.62 6.23
C GLY A 98 -0.09 -12.50 7.26
N ILE A 99 1.02 -11.89 7.71
CA ILE A 99 0.99 -10.75 8.64
C ILE A 99 0.27 -9.57 8.00
N SER A 100 0.58 -9.24 6.76
CA SER A 100 -0.06 -8.11 6.07
C SER A 100 -1.57 -8.30 5.98
N ALA A 101 -2.05 -9.49 5.62
CA ALA A 101 -3.48 -9.80 5.59
C ALA A 101 -4.16 -9.64 6.97
N ALA A 102 -3.49 -10.06 8.04
CA ALA A 102 -3.98 -9.88 9.40
C ALA A 102 -4.06 -8.40 9.80
N LEU A 103 -3.02 -7.61 9.48
CA LEU A 103 -2.99 -6.17 9.75
C LEU A 103 -4.08 -5.42 8.98
N TYR A 104 -4.26 -5.72 7.69
CA TYR A 104 -5.34 -5.09 6.90
C TYR A 104 -6.72 -5.43 7.46
N SER A 105 -6.95 -6.70 7.83
CA SER A 105 -8.23 -7.12 8.41
C SER A 105 -8.52 -6.40 9.73
N ARG A 106 -7.49 -6.22 10.57
CA ARG A 106 -7.61 -5.47 11.84
C ARG A 106 -7.90 -3.99 11.59
N ASN A 107 -7.17 -3.34 10.69
CA ASN A 107 -7.39 -1.94 10.35
C ASN A 107 -8.82 -1.69 9.84
N VAL A 108 -9.34 -2.57 8.98
CA VAL A 108 -10.73 -2.48 8.51
C VAL A 108 -11.71 -2.66 9.67
N GLY A 109 -11.46 -3.60 10.57
CA GLY A 109 -12.28 -3.80 11.77
C GLY A 109 -12.36 -2.55 12.66
N ASP A 110 -11.21 -1.90 12.90
CA ASP A 110 -11.13 -0.70 13.74
C ASP A 110 -11.84 0.49 13.07
N VAL A 111 -11.65 0.69 11.76
CA VAL A 111 -12.33 1.74 10.98
C VAL A 111 -13.86 1.49 10.96
N MET A 112 -14.31 0.28 10.68
CA MET A 112 -15.75 -0.04 10.64
C MET A 112 -16.42 0.16 11.99
N LYS A 113 -15.73 -0.21 13.08
CA LYS A 113 -16.24 0.01 14.44
C LYS A 113 -16.33 1.49 14.78
N LEU A 114 -15.38 2.30 14.33
CA LEU A 114 -15.34 3.73 14.62
C LEU A 114 -16.41 4.52 13.84
N TYR A 115 -16.73 4.11 12.61
CA TYR A 115 -17.61 4.89 11.73
C TYR A 115 -19.03 4.32 11.55
N VAL A 116 -19.25 3.01 11.72
CA VAL A 116 -20.51 2.37 11.30
C VAL A 116 -21.12 1.48 12.38
N LEU A 117 -20.33 0.59 12.99
CA LEU A 117 -20.80 -0.45 13.93
C LEU A 117 -20.08 -0.32 15.29
N ASP A 118 -20.40 0.74 16.03
CA ASP A 118 -19.84 1.04 17.36
C ASP A 118 -20.08 -0.07 18.41
N THR A 119 -21.25 -0.72 18.33
CA THR A 119 -21.76 -1.71 19.28
C THR A 119 -21.38 -3.16 18.96
N THR A 120 -20.88 -3.45 17.76
CA THR A 120 -20.60 -4.84 17.33
C THR A 120 -19.17 -5.26 17.73
N PRO A 121 -18.95 -6.48 18.25
CA PRO A 121 -17.62 -6.96 18.57
C PRO A 121 -16.74 -7.09 17.31
N THR A 122 -15.50 -6.58 17.40
CA THR A 122 -14.56 -6.51 16.27
C THR A 122 -14.32 -7.87 15.58
N THR A 123 -14.39 -8.97 16.34
CA THR A 123 -14.23 -10.33 15.81
C THR A 123 -15.25 -10.68 14.72
N VAL A 124 -16.50 -10.22 14.85
CA VAL A 124 -17.56 -10.50 13.86
C VAL A 124 -17.34 -9.69 12.57
N ILE A 125 -16.88 -8.44 12.71
CA ILE A 125 -16.55 -7.56 11.58
C ILE A 125 -15.37 -8.13 10.78
N ILE A 126 -14.32 -8.56 11.47
CA ILE A 126 -13.14 -9.18 10.83
C ILE A 126 -13.52 -10.49 10.15
N GLY A 127 -14.34 -11.33 10.80
CA GLY A 127 -14.79 -12.61 10.24
C GLY A 127 -15.58 -12.45 8.94
N SER A 128 -16.52 -11.51 8.90
CA SER A 128 -17.30 -11.24 7.68
C SER A 128 -16.43 -10.65 6.57
N PHE A 129 -15.49 -9.75 6.91
CA PHE A 129 -14.53 -9.19 5.96
C PHE A 129 -13.63 -10.27 5.33
N LEU A 130 -13.13 -11.22 6.14
CA LEU A 130 -12.33 -12.34 5.65
C LEU A 130 -13.14 -13.25 4.73
N LEU A 131 -14.40 -13.54 5.04
CA LEU A 131 -15.28 -14.34 4.17
C LEU A 131 -15.47 -13.66 2.80
N VAL A 132 -15.76 -12.36 2.78
CA VAL A 132 -15.94 -11.61 1.52
C VAL A 132 -14.64 -11.54 0.72
N THR A 133 -13.51 -11.30 1.39
CA THR A 133 -12.20 -11.20 0.74
C THR A 133 -11.75 -12.54 0.15
N THR A 134 -11.90 -13.64 0.89
CA THR A 134 -11.56 -14.98 0.40
C THR A 134 -12.46 -15.43 -0.74
N TYR A 135 -13.76 -15.14 -0.68
CA TYR A 135 -14.70 -15.38 -1.79
C TYR A 135 -14.29 -14.60 -3.05
N THR A 136 -13.91 -13.33 -2.89
CA THR A 136 -13.47 -12.48 -4.01
C THR A 136 -12.14 -12.99 -4.59
N ALA A 137 -11.20 -13.41 -3.74
CA ALA A 137 -9.92 -13.97 -4.17
C ALA A 137 -10.09 -15.27 -4.97
N ALA A 138 -11.09 -16.10 -4.64
CA ALA A 138 -11.39 -17.34 -5.36
C ALA A 138 -11.89 -17.10 -6.81
N GLN A 139 -12.44 -15.92 -7.11
CA GLN A 139 -12.90 -15.55 -8.45
C GLN A 139 -11.76 -15.12 -9.40
N GLY A 140 -10.53 -15.02 -8.89
CA GLY A 140 -9.34 -14.69 -9.66
C GLY A 140 -9.12 -13.19 -9.91
N ILE A 141 -8.00 -12.86 -10.55
CA ILE A 141 -7.52 -11.48 -10.73
C ILE A 141 -8.44 -10.62 -11.61
N ASN A 142 -9.22 -11.23 -12.51
CA ASN A 142 -10.17 -10.51 -13.37
C ASN A 142 -11.20 -9.72 -12.57
N VAL A 143 -11.72 -10.33 -11.49
CA VAL A 143 -12.73 -9.69 -10.64
C VAL A 143 -12.08 -8.56 -9.83
N LEU A 144 -10.87 -8.77 -9.32
CA LEU A 144 -10.11 -7.75 -8.60
C LEU A 144 -9.85 -6.51 -9.45
N VAL A 145 -9.41 -6.69 -10.71
CA VAL A 145 -9.16 -5.57 -11.63
C VAL A 145 -10.44 -4.79 -11.92
N ARG A 146 -11.57 -5.47 -12.14
CA ARG A 146 -12.86 -4.81 -12.40
C ARG A 146 -13.34 -3.99 -11.21
N ILE A 147 -13.25 -4.55 -10.00
CA ILE A 147 -13.57 -3.85 -8.76
C ILE A 147 -12.64 -2.64 -8.60
N ASN A 148 -11.35 -2.80 -8.92
CA ASN A 148 -10.38 -1.73 -8.81
C ASN A 148 -10.67 -0.55 -9.73
N ILE A 149 -10.95 -0.81 -11.02
CA ILE A 149 -11.31 0.24 -11.99
C ILE A 149 -12.54 1.03 -11.52
N PHE A 150 -13.49 0.35 -10.86
CA PHE A 150 -14.68 1.00 -10.30
C PHE A 150 -14.37 1.82 -9.04
N LEU A 151 -13.53 1.30 -8.13
CA LEU A 151 -13.18 1.98 -6.87
C LEU A 151 -12.20 3.15 -7.05
N PHE A 152 -11.30 3.07 -8.02
CA PHE A 152 -10.27 4.07 -8.27
C PHE A 152 -10.82 5.51 -8.40
N PRO A 153 -11.81 5.80 -9.27
CA PRO A 153 -12.36 7.15 -9.39
C PRO A 153 -13.10 7.61 -8.13
N ILE A 154 -13.69 6.70 -7.35
CA ILE A 154 -14.39 7.04 -6.11
C ILE A 154 -13.37 7.51 -5.06
N ILE A 155 -12.28 6.77 -4.89
CA ILE A 155 -11.21 7.10 -3.93
C ILE A 155 -10.58 8.44 -4.29
N PHE A 156 -10.13 8.60 -5.54
CA PHE A 156 -9.48 9.84 -5.98
C PHE A 156 -10.45 11.02 -6.04
N GLY A 157 -11.72 10.79 -6.39
CA GLY A 157 -12.76 11.81 -6.34
C GLY A 157 -12.99 12.31 -4.92
N MET A 158 -13.12 11.41 -3.95
CA MET A 158 -13.29 11.75 -2.55
C MET A 158 -12.06 12.49 -1.99
N LEU A 159 -10.85 12.02 -2.29
CA LEU A 159 -9.61 12.73 -1.93
C LEU A 159 -9.57 14.13 -2.54
N GLY A 160 -9.93 14.27 -3.82
CA GLY A 160 -10.01 15.57 -4.50
C GLY A 160 -10.99 16.53 -3.84
N ILE A 161 -12.17 16.05 -3.43
CA ILE A 161 -13.16 16.85 -2.69
C ILE A 161 -12.61 17.28 -1.34
N ILE A 162 -11.99 16.38 -0.57
CA ILE A 162 -11.40 16.71 0.74
C ILE A 162 -10.33 17.78 0.59
N LEU A 163 -9.43 17.65 -0.39
CA LEU A 163 -8.39 18.64 -0.67
C LEU A 163 -9.00 19.98 -1.09
N PHE A 164 -10.00 19.96 -1.97
CA PHE A 164 -10.69 21.17 -2.41
C PHE A 164 -11.36 21.93 -1.26
N LEU A 165 -12.03 21.21 -0.35
CA LEU A 165 -12.67 21.80 0.83
C LEU A 165 -11.63 22.37 1.82
N ASN A 166 -10.47 21.72 1.97
CA ASN A 166 -9.42 22.18 2.89
C ASN A 166 -8.75 23.49 2.44
N ILE A 167 -8.71 23.78 1.13
CA ILE A 167 -8.10 25.02 0.60
C ILE A 167 -8.84 26.28 1.10
N GLY A 168 -10.15 26.19 1.37
CA GLY A 168 -10.98 27.33 1.75
C GLY A 168 -11.25 27.51 3.26
N GLY A 169 -10.80 26.57 4.11
CA GLY A 169 -11.16 26.54 5.53
C GLY A 169 -10.09 27.13 6.47
N GLU A 170 -8.99 26.42 6.68
CA GLU A 170 -7.98 26.72 7.73
C GLU A 170 -6.53 26.65 7.22
N PHE A 171 -6.30 26.86 5.91
CA PHE A 171 -4.96 26.86 5.35
C PHE A 171 -4.22 28.16 5.68
N ASP A 172 -3.73 28.31 6.91
CA ASP A 172 -2.89 29.45 7.29
C ASP A 172 -1.52 29.31 6.65
N LEU A 173 -1.29 30.09 5.58
CA LEU A 173 -0.03 30.16 4.84
C LEU A 173 1.17 30.55 5.74
N ASN A 174 0.94 31.02 6.97
CA ASN A 174 1.99 31.31 7.93
C ASN A 174 2.51 30.07 8.67
N GLU A 175 1.71 29.01 8.85
CA GLU A 175 2.18 27.72 9.40
C GLU A 175 2.94 26.89 8.34
N ALA A 176 2.76 27.18 7.05
CA ALA A 176 3.52 26.56 5.97
C ALA A 176 5.01 27.00 5.91
N ARG A 177 5.43 27.96 6.75
CA ARG A 177 6.71 28.68 6.58
C ARG A 177 8.00 27.99 7.04
N PRO A 178 8.04 26.92 7.83
CA PRO A 178 9.26 26.12 7.88
C PRO A 178 9.24 25.12 6.72
N PHE A 179 9.64 25.59 5.54
CA PHE A 179 9.87 24.72 4.37
C PHE A 179 11.05 23.75 4.58
N PHE A 180 11.97 24.10 5.49
CA PHE A 180 13.12 23.29 5.90
C PHE A 180 13.39 23.50 7.40
N VAL A 181 12.84 22.63 8.24
CA VAL A 181 13.28 22.49 9.64
C VAL A 181 13.57 21.02 9.86
N GLY A 182 14.86 20.70 10.04
CA GLY A 182 15.33 19.35 10.35
C GLY A 182 16.61 18.97 9.59
N ASP A 183 17.65 18.60 10.34
CA ASP A 183 18.81 17.90 9.79
C ASP A 183 18.36 16.60 9.11
N PHE A 184 18.71 16.42 7.84
CA PHE A 184 18.38 15.25 7.02
C PHE A 184 18.72 13.91 7.69
N PHE A 185 19.73 13.91 8.56
CA PHE A 185 20.21 12.73 9.27
C PHE A 185 19.33 12.30 10.46
N THR A 186 18.63 13.23 11.09
CA THR A 186 17.76 12.95 12.27
C THR A 186 16.44 12.31 11.85
N VAL A 187 15.92 12.68 10.68
CA VAL A 187 14.65 12.13 10.14
C VAL A 187 14.80 10.68 9.67
N SER A 188 15.94 10.34 9.04
CA SER A 188 16.25 8.97 8.60
C SER A 188 16.33 7.98 9.77
N THR A 189 16.95 8.39 10.88
CA THR A 189 17.12 7.54 12.07
C THR A 189 15.83 7.37 12.88
N GLN A 190 14.99 8.41 12.96
CA GLN A 190 13.68 8.30 13.62
C GLN A 190 12.67 7.47 12.82
N CYS A 191 12.72 7.49 11.49
CA CYS A 191 11.83 6.66 10.66
C CYS A 191 12.16 5.15 10.78
N LEU A 192 13.44 4.80 10.94
CA LEU A 192 13.88 3.42 11.21
C LEU A 192 13.53 2.96 12.64
N LEU A 193 13.65 3.83 13.64
CA LEU A 193 13.31 3.50 15.04
C LEU A 193 11.80 3.51 15.31
N GLY A 194 11.02 4.33 14.61
CA GLY A 194 9.55 4.34 14.70
C GLY A 194 8.90 3.02 14.29
N PHE A 195 9.55 2.24 13.42
CA PHE A 195 9.09 0.91 13.01
C PHE A 195 9.28 -0.17 14.10
N THR A 196 10.07 0.09 15.14
CA THR A 196 10.28 -0.83 16.28
C THR A 196 9.38 -0.53 17.47
N ARG A 197 8.59 0.55 17.41
CA ARG A 197 7.72 1.01 18.49
C ARG A 197 6.27 1.07 18.03
N ASN A 198 5.76 -0.06 17.53
CA ASN A 198 4.34 -0.31 17.38
C ASN A 198 4.05 -1.79 17.63
#